data_AF-A0A183D156-F1
#
_entry.id   AF-A0A183D156-F1
#
_cell.length_a   1.000
_cell.length_b   1.000
_cell.length_c   1.000
_cell.angle_alpha   90.00
_cell.angle_beta   90.00
_cell.angle_gamma   90.00
#
_symmetry.space_group_name_H-M   'P 1'
#
loop_
_entity.id
_entity.type
_entity.pdbx_description
1 polymer ?
#
loop_
_entity_poly.entity_id
_entity_poly.type
_entity_poly.pdbx_seq_one_letter_code
_entity_poly.pdbx_strand_id
1 'polypeptide(L)'
;MHGHTGKPDAWVYRPLVGEPMGRFYSVRRLIALVFVFLFVLAWHGTSSNYIYWVLLNALELCLEWFGAAMSKTDYWHRIQDALGPRGEKRLIAFLMLATVIPGVFGVFFFLSRKEIGNIIFDRLLIKTMGSLQRTILNLPGRSLRLSVVGIHFLVLGYCFNHVCLELDEYFSTKKPMKHEAKKKLS
;
A
#
# COMPACT_ATOMS: atom_id res chain seq x y z
N MET A 1 -41.77 22.22 -3.81
CA MET A 1 -40.92 22.96 -4.77
C MET A 1 -39.49 22.90 -4.25
N HIS A 2 -38.73 21.91 -4.71
CA HIS A 2 -37.64 22.03 -5.69
C HIS A 2 -36.41 22.77 -5.16
N GLY A 3 -35.30 22.03 -5.05
CA GLY A 3 -33.99 22.56 -4.67
C GLY A 3 -32.87 21.51 -4.74
N HIS A 4 -32.88 20.65 -5.76
CA HIS A 4 -31.73 19.82 -6.13
C HIS A 4 -30.54 20.72 -6.48
N THR A 5 -29.46 20.67 -5.69
CA THR A 5 -28.15 21.20 -6.12
C THR A 5 -27.03 20.23 -5.74
N GLY A 6 -26.50 19.57 -6.78
CA GLY A 6 -25.07 19.35 -6.96
C GLY A 6 -24.39 18.23 -6.17
N LYS A 7 -24.35 17.02 -6.75
CA LYS A 7 -23.12 16.31 -7.15
C LYS A 7 -23.44 14.94 -7.77
N PRO A 8 -23.27 14.75 -9.10
CA PRO A 8 -23.66 13.52 -9.81
C PRO A 8 -22.74 12.30 -9.56
N ASP A 9 -21.67 12.47 -8.79
CA ASP A 9 -20.65 11.48 -8.48
C ASP A 9 -20.97 10.62 -7.23
N ALA A 10 -22.04 10.93 -6.50
CA ALA A 10 -22.32 10.32 -5.20
C ALA A 10 -23.25 9.09 -5.21
N TRP A 11 -23.86 8.72 -6.34
CA TRP A 11 -24.93 7.71 -6.35
C TRP A 11 -24.46 6.28 -6.62
N VAL A 12 -23.33 6.09 -7.29
CA VAL A 12 -22.84 4.75 -7.63
C VAL A 12 -22.03 4.14 -6.48
N TYR A 13 -21.31 4.96 -5.71
CA TYR A 13 -20.37 4.46 -4.69
C TYR A 13 -21.03 4.15 -3.33
N ARG A 14 -22.15 4.81 -3.01
CA ARG A 14 -22.81 4.73 -1.71
C ARG A 14 -23.50 3.39 -1.38
N PRO A 15 -24.16 2.68 -2.32
CA PRO A 15 -24.87 1.45 -1.98
C PRO A 15 -23.95 0.22 -1.82
N LEU A 16 -22.73 0.24 -2.36
CA LEU A 16 -21.78 -0.89 -2.26
C LEU A 16 -20.99 -0.92 -0.94
N VAL A 17 -20.82 0.24 -0.31
CA VAL A 17 -19.97 0.36 0.88
C VAL A 17 -20.76 0.09 2.17
N GLY A 18 -22.08 0.30 2.15
CA GLY A 18 -22.91 0.16 3.35
C GLY A 18 -22.55 1.18 4.45
N GLU A 19 -23.32 1.17 5.54
CA GLU A 19 -23.11 2.11 6.65
C GLU A 19 -21.72 1.96 7.29
N PRO A 20 -20.96 3.06 7.51
CA PRO A 20 -19.59 3.04 8.03
C PRO A 20 -19.50 2.69 9.54
N MET A 21 -20.50 2.02 10.10
CA MET A 21 -20.74 1.96 11.54
C MET A 21 -21.06 0.55 12.02
N GLY A 22 -20.24 -0.43 11.63
CA GLY A 22 -20.32 -1.80 12.13
C GLY A 22 -18.94 -2.38 12.42
N ARG A 23 -18.82 -3.16 13.50
CA ARG A 23 -17.59 -3.88 13.90
C ARG A 23 -17.02 -4.78 12.77
N PHE A 24 -17.85 -5.11 11.78
CA PHE A 24 -17.54 -5.93 10.61
C PHE A 24 -17.35 -5.14 9.30
N TYR A 25 -17.38 -3.81 9.32
CA TYR A 25 -17.23 -2.99 8.10
C TYR A 25 -15.90 -3.25 7.37
N SER A 26 -14.79 -3.32 8.11
CA SER A 26 -13.48 -3.66 7.52
C SER A 26 -13.45 -5.08 6.94
N VAL A 27 -14.11 -6.04 7.59
CA VAL A 27 -14.20 -7.42 7.11
C VAL A 27 -15.05 -7.51 5.84
N ARG A 28 -16.19 -6.81 5.79
CA ARG A 28 -17.04 -6.74 4.59
C ARG A 28 -16.32 -6.10 3.40
N ARG A 29 -15.55 -5.04 3.64
CA ARG A 29 -14.73 -4.41 2.60
C ARG A 29 -13.63 -5.34 2.07
N LEU A 30 -13.00 -6.13 2.95
CA LEU A 30 -12.01 -7.13 2.55
C LEU A 30 -12.67 -8.25 1.73
N ILE A 31 -13.81 -8.77 2.19
CA ILE A 31 -14.56 -9.79 1.46
C ILE A 31 -14.95 -9.26 0.07
N ALA A 32 -15.45 -8.03 -0.03
CA ALA A 32 -15.77 -7.40 -1.31
C ALA A 32 -14.53 -7.29 -2.22
N LEU A 33 -13.38 -6.87 -1.68
CA LEU A 33 -12.11 -6.84 -2.41
C LEU A 33 -11.70 -8.24 -2.91
N VAL A 34 -11.77 -9.25 -2.06
CA VAL A 34 -11.48 -10.66 -2.42
C VAL A 34 -12.42 -11.14 -3.52
N PHE A 35 -13.72 -10.86 -3.43
CA PHE A 35 -14.68 -11.21 -4.48
C PHE A 35 -14.39 -10.52 -5.81
N VAL A 36 -13.99 -9.24 -5.78
CA VAL A 36 -13.57 -8.53 -6.99
C VAL A 36 -12.32 -9.18 -7.60
N PHE A 37 -11.31 -9.52 -6.79
CA PHE A 37 -10.11 -10.20 -7.28
C PHE A 37 -10.42 -11.60 -7.84
N LEU A 38 -11.29 -12.36 -7.20
CA LEU A 38 -11.74 -13.67 -7.68
C LEU A 38 -12.54 -13.56 -8.99
N PHE A 39 -13.41 -12.55 -9.10
CA PHE A 39 -14.16 -12.29 -10.33
C PHE A 39 -13.23 -11.93 -11.49
N VAL A 40 -12.25 -11.04 -11.26
CA VAL A 40 -11.24 -10.67 -12.25
C VAL A 40 -10.41 -11.89 -12.67
N LEU A 41 -10.04 -12.76 -11.72
CA LEU A 41 -9.31 -13.99 -12.00
C LEU A 41 -10.14 -15.01 -12.81
N ALA A 42 -11.43 -15.14 -12.50
CA ALA A 42 -12.36 -15.99 -13.25
C ALA A 42 -12.57 -15.47 -14.68
N TRP A 43 -12.57 -14.14 -14.86
CA TRP A 43 -12.74 -13.48 -16.14
C TRP A 43 -11.50 -13.55 -17.06
N HIS A 44 -10.31 -13.30 -16.51
CA HIS A 44 -9.06 -13.30 -17.28
C HIS A 44 -8.43 -14.69 -17.46
N GLY A 45 -8.97 -15.71 -16.79
CA GLY A 45 -8.45 -17.07 -16.77
C GLY A 45 -7.25 -17.23 -15.83
N THR A 46 -6.91 -18.49 -15.51
CA THR A 46 -5.86 -18.87 -14.55
C THR A 46 -4.43 -18.76 -15.12
N SER A 47 -4.15 -17.71 -15.87
CA SER A 47 -2.78 -17.41 -16.30
C SER A 47 -1.93 -17.03 -15.09
N SER A 48 -0.71 -17.56 -15.00
CA SER A 48 0.19 -17.37 -13.85
C SER A 48 0.38 -15.90 -13.46
N ASN A 49 0.39 -14.98 -14.44
CA ASN A 49 0.54 -13.54 -14.18
C ASN A 49 -0.58 -12.96 -13.32
N TYR A 50 -1.84 -13.33 -13.61
CA TYR A 50 -2.99 -12.82 -12.85
C TYR A 50 -3.01 -13.40 -11.43
N ILE A 51 -2.54 -14.63 -11.26
CA ILE A 51 -2.38 -15.24 -9.93
C ILE A 51 -1.34 -14.49 -9.12
N TYR A 52 -0.16 -14.21 -9.68
CA TYR A 52 0.87 -13.42 -8.99
C TYR A 52 0.40 -11.99 -8.68
N TRP A 53 -0.32 -11.36 -9.60
CA TRP A 53 -0.93 -10.06 -9.36
C TRP A 53 -1.89 -10.08 -8.17
N VAL A 54 -2.84 -11.02 -8.13
CA VAL A 54 -3.78 -11.16 -7.00
C VAL A 54 -3.04 -11.43 -5.69
N LEU A 55 -2.02 -12.29 -5.70
CA LEU A 55 -1.22 -12.58 -4.51
C LEU A 55 -0.45 -11.34 -4.00
N LEU A 56 0.13 -10.55 -4.89
CA LEU A 56 0.84 -9.32 -4.52
C LEU A 56 -0.10 -8.26 -3.93
N ASN A 57 -1.31 -8.12 -4.50
CA ASN A 57 -2.35 -7.24 -3.96
C ASN A 57 -2.86 -7.75 -2.60
N ALA A 58 -3.05 -9.06 -2.46
CA ALA A 58 -3.45 -9.65 -1.19
C ALA A 58 -2.38 -9.42 -0.10
N LEU A 59 -1.10 -9.55 -0.46
CA LEU A 59 0.01 -9.27 0.44
C LEU A 59 0.06 -7.80 0.86
N GLU A 60 -0.17 -6.87 -0.08
CA GLU A 60 -0.28 -5.43 0.22
C GLU A 60 -1.39 -5.16 1.25
N LEU A 61 -2.59 -5.73 1.06
CA LEU A 61 -3.69 -5.62 2.02
C LEU A 61 -3.35 -6.22 3.39
N CYS A 62 -2.70 -7.40 3.41
CA CYS A 62 -2.28 -8.04 4.65
C CYS A 62 -1.31 -7.16 5.45
N LEU A 63 -0.38 -6.50 4.77
CA LEU A 63 0.56 -5.58 5.39
C LEU A 63 -0.12 -4.29 5.88
N GLU A 64 -1.09 -3.75 5.14
CA GLU A 64 -1.88 -2.61 5.60
C GLU A 64 -2.65 -2.95 6.88
N TRP A 65 -3.26 -4.14 6.91
CA TRP A 65 -3.95 -4.64 8.11
C TRP A 65 -3.01 -4.86 9.28
N PHE A 66 -1.83 -5.42 9.02
CA PHE A 66 -0.80 -5.59 10.04
C PHE A 66 -0.36 -4.24 10.60
N GLY A 67 -0.14 -3.23 9.74
CA GLY A 67 0.16 -1.86 10.16
C GLY A 67 -0.95 -1.24 10.99
N ALA A 68 -2.21 -1.41 10.58
CA ALA A 68 -3.38 -0.90 11.31
C ALA A 68 -3.66 -1.63 12.64
N ALA A 69 -3.26 -2.91 12.75
CA ALA A 69 -3.32 -3.65 14.00
C ALA A 69 -2.17 -3.24 14.94
N MET A 70 -0.97 -3.10 14.38
CA MET A 70 0.21 -2.67 15.12
C MET A 70 0.04 -1.25 15.68
N SER A 71 -0.55 -0.33 14.92
CA SER A 71 -0.80 1.05 15.39
C SER A 71 -1.74 1.16 16.59
N LYS A 72 -2.55 0.13 16.86
CA LYS A 72 -3.47 0.07 18.00
C LYS A 72 -2.85 -0.60 19.24
N THR A 73 -1.63 -1.10 19.12
CA THR A 73 -0.97 -1.88 20.16
C THR A 73 -0.13 -0.96 21.04
N ASP A 74 -0.18 -1.13 22.37
CA ASP A 74 0.60 -0.32 23.33
C ASP A 74 2.12 -0.38 23.09
N TYR A 75 2.60 -1.49 22.51
CA TYR A 75 3.99 -1.64 22.07
C TYR A 75 4.39 -0.60 21.03
N TRP A 76 3.48 -0.24 20.13
CA TRP A 76 3.75 0.78 19.10
C TRP A 76 3.89 2.16 19.73
N HIS A 77 3.02 2.50 20.69
CA HIS A 77 3.12 3.75 21.44
C HIS A 77 4.45 3.89 22.21
N ARG A 78 4.92 2.80 22.82
CA ARG A 78 6.26 2.78 23.47
C ARG A 78 7.41 2.99 22.50
N ILE A 79 7.32 2.43 21.29
CA ILE A 79 8.32 2.64 20.23
C ILE A 79 8.27 4.09 19.73
N GLN A 80 7.07 4.65 19.54
CA GLN A 80 6.88 6.06 19.17
C GLN A 80 7.49 7.01 20.22
N ASP A 81 7.22 6.76 21.50
CA ASP A 81 7.75 7.56 22.61
C ASP A 81 9.29 7.51 22.69
N ALA A 82 9.89 6.35 22.40
CA ALA A 82 11.34 6.18 22.40
C ALA A 82 12.04 6.83 21.20
N LEU A 83 11.41 6.83 20.01
CA LEU A 83 12.00 7.36 18.77
C LEU A 83 11.74 8.86 18.55
N GLY A 84 10.76 9.43 19.26
CA GLY A 84 10.30 10.80 19.09
C GLY A 84 9.61 11.05 17.73
N PRO A 85 9.03 12.26 17.54
CA PRO A 85 8.15 12.55 16.40
C PRO A 85 8.85 12.51 15.04
N ARG A 86 10.17 12.74 14.99
CA ARG A 86 10.96 12.61 13.75
C ARG A 86 11.37 11.17 13.46
N GLY A 87 11.66 10.38 14.49
CA GLY A 87 12.04 8.98 14.34
C GLY A 87 10.86 8.11 13.94
N GLU A 88 9.68 8.41 14.48
CA GLU A 88 8.42 7.79 14.10
C GLU A 88 8.14 7.91 12.59
N LYS A 89 8.22 9.13 12.03
CA LYS A 89 7.98 9.35 10.59
C LYS A 89 8.93 8.52 9.71
N ARG A 90 10.20 8.40 10.12
CA ARG A 90 11.19 7.58 9.40
C ARG A 90 10.88 6.09 9.46
N LEU A 91 10.46 5.60 10.63
CA LEU A 91 10.08 4.20 10.82
C LEU A 91 8.83 3.86 9.99
N ILE A 92 7.82 4.73 10.01
CA ILE A 92 6.60 4.54 9.19
C ILE A 92 6.94 4.58 7.70
N ALA A 93 7.78 5.52 7.25
CA ALA A 93 8.25 5.58 5.87
C ALA A 93 8.97 4.30 5.45
N PHE A 94 9.77 3.72 6.34
CA PHE A 94 10.45 2.45 6.10
C PHE A 94 9.47 1.27 6.04
N LEU A 95 8.51 1.19 6.96
CA LEU A 95 7.48 0.14 6.97
C LEU A 95 6.60 0.18 5.72
N MET A 96 6.29 1.37 5.20
CA MET A 96 5.56 1.53 3.94
C MET A 96 6.34 1.02 2.71
N LEU A 97 7.65 0.79 2.80
CA LEU A 97 8.38 0.13 1.71
C LEU A 97 7.89 -1.29 1.50
N ALA A 98 7.51 -1.97 2.59
CA ALA A 98 7.02 -3.33 2.54
C ALA A 98 5.72 -3.45 1.74
N THR A 99 4.88 -2.39 1.70
CA THR A 99 3.63 -2.37 0.91
C THR A 99 3.83 -1.85 -0.52
N VAL A 100 4.63 -0.79 -0.69
CA VAL A 100 4.85 -0.15 -2.01
C VAL A 100 5.58 -1.07 -2.98
N ILE A 101 6.57 -1.84 -2.50
CA ILE A 101 7.34 -2.75 -3.36
C ILE A 101 6.40 -3.79 -4.00
N PRO A 102 5.63 -4.60 -3.25
CA PRO A 102 4.63 -5.51 -3.80
C PRO A 102 3.61 -4.82 -4.71
N GLY A 103 3.11 -3.64 -4.33
CA GLY A 103 2.11 -2.90 -5.11
C GLY A 103 2.62 -2.52 -6.50
N VAL A 104 3.82 -1.93 -6.60
CA VAL A 104 4.45 -1.59 -7.89
C VAL A 104 4.65 -2.84 -8.74
N PHE A 105 5.16 -3.91 -8.14
CA PHE A 105 5.35 -5.18 -8.84
C PHE A 105 4.04 -5.82 -9.29
N GLY A 106 2.97 -5.70 -8.49
CA GLY A 106 1.63 -6.13 -8.86
C GLY A 106 1.18 -5.47 -10.17
N VAL A 107 1.24 -4.13 -10.24
CA VAL A 107 0.86 -3.40 -11.46
C VAL A 107 1.70 -3.83 -12.67
N PHE A 108 3.01 -4.04 -12.50
CA PHE A 108 3.86 -4.57 -13.57
C PHE A 108 3.42 -5.96 -14.06
N PHE A 109 2.99 -6.85 -13.16
CA PHE A 109 2.48 -8.17 -13.53
C PHE A 109 1.15 -8.11 -14.28
N PHE A 110 0.28 -7.18 -13.90
CA PHE A 110 -0.99 -6.95 -14.60
C PHE A 110 -0.76 -6.49 -16.04
N LEU A 111 0.23 -5.62 -16.27
CA LEU A 111 0.54 -5.06 -17.59
C LEU A 111 1.48 -5.95 -18.44
N SER A 112 2.26 -6.83 -17.82
CA SER A 112 3.28 -7.63 -18.51
C SER A 112 2.68 -8.89 -19.16
N ARG A 113 3.17 -9.24 -20.36
CA ARG A 113 2.82 -10.50 -21.04
C ARG A 113 3.40 -11.71 -20.29
N LYS A 114 2.75 -12.87 -20.43
CA LYS A 114 2.97 -14.13 -19.67
C LYS A 114 4.45 -14.49 -19.45
N GLU A 115 5.27 -14.39 -20.49
CA GLU A 115 6.67 -14.84 -20.39
C GLU A 115 7.62 -13.80 -19.80
N ILE A 116 7.39 -12.53 -20.08
CA ILE A 116 8.27 -11.44 -19.66
C ILE A 116 8.10 -11.18 -18.16
N GLY A 117 6.86 -11.28 -17.64
CA GLY A 117 6.56 -11.07 -16.22
C GLY A 117 7.30 -12.04 -15.29
N ASN A 118 7.29 -13.34 -15.61
CA ASN A 118 7.96 -14.36 -14.79
C ASN A 118 9.48 -14.20 -14.78
N ILE A 119 10.09 -13.86 -15.92
CA ILE A 119 11.55 -13.65 -16.01
C ILE A 119 11.96 -12.42 -15.21
N ILE A 120 11.18 -11.33 -15.30
CA ILE A 120 11.43 -10.11 -14.53
C ILE A 120 11.26 -10.39 -13.04
N PHE A 121 10.29 -11.19 -12.62
CA PHE A 121 10.08 -11.51 -11.20
C PHE A 121 11.21 -12.34 -10.59
N ASP A 122 11.60 -13.43 -11.25
CA ASP A 122 12.69 -14.27 -10.77
C ASP A 122 13.99 -13.44 -10.66
N ARG A 123 14.27 -12.60 -11.67
CA ARG A 123 15.48 -11.78 -11.69
C ARG A 123 15.44 -10.55 -10.80
N LEU A 124 14.30 -9.86 -10.73
CA LEU A 124 14.21 -8.55 -10.11
C LEU A 124 13.63 -8.60 -8.70
N LEU A 125 12.71 -9.52 -8.39
CA LEU A 125 12.17 -9.67 -7.04
C LEU A 125 12.96 -10.71 -6.26
N ILE A 126 12.97 -11.97 -6.69
CA ILE A 126 13.58 -13.06 -5.93
C ILE A 126 15.11 -12.87 -5.84
N LYS A 127 15.79 -12.67 -6.97
CA LYS A 127 17.25 -12.51 -6.96
C LYS A 127 17.71 -11.20 -6.31
N THR A 128 16.98 -10.10 -6.49
CA THR A 128 17.34 -8.83 -5.83
C THR A 128 17.08 -8.88 -4.33
N MET A 129 15.92 -9.38 -3.87
CA MET A 129 15.66 -9.53 -2.43
C MET A 129 16.62 -10.53 -1.79
N GLY A 130 16.88 -11.67 -2.44
CA GLY A 130 17.87 -12.64 -1.97
C GLY A 130 19.31 -12.11 -1.98
N SER A 131 19.67 -11.24 -2.93
CA SER A 131 20.99 -10.57 -2.95
C SER A 131 21.10 -9.51 -1.87
N LEU A 132 20.03 -8.74 -1.63
CA LEU A 132 19.95 -7.74 -0.59
C LEU A 132 20.06 -8.40 0.80
N GLN A 133 19.28 -9.45 1.05
CA GLN A 133 19.34 -10.21 2.31
C GLN A 133 20.74 -10.79 2.55
N ARG A 134 21.36 -11.37 1.52
CA ARG A 134 22.76 -11.87 1.63
C ARG A 134 23.77 -10.76 1.88
N THR A 135 23.53 -9.56 1.35
CA THR A 135 24.39 -8.39 1.61
C THR A 135 24.25 -7.90 3.05
N ILE A 136 23.03 -7.88 3.59
CA ILE A 136 22.75 -7.50 4.99
C ILE A 136 23.37 -8.52 5.95
N LEU A 137 23.27 -9.82 5.64
CA LEU A 137 23.79 -10.92 6.45
C LEU A 137 25.26 -11.28 6.15
N ASN A 138 25.95 -10.47 5.34
CA ASN A 138 27.37 -10.61 5.01
C ASN A 138 27.81 -12.02 4.55
N LEU A 139 26.99 -12.68 3.72
CA LEU A 139 27.26 -14.04 3.22
C LEU A 139 28.14 -14.04 1.95
N PRO A 140 28.98 -15.08 1.76
CA PRO A 140 29.78 -15.23 0.55
C PRO A 140 28.89 -15.47 -0.70
N GLY A 141 29.22 -14.83 -1.83
CA GLY A 141 28.43 -14.90 -3.08
C GLY A 141 27.70 -13.59 -3.47
N ARG A 142 28.19 -12.43 -3.04
CA ARG A 142 27.58 -11.12 -3.28
C ARG A 142 27.65 -10.72 -4.76
N SER A 143 26.49 -10.62 -5.42
CA SER A 143 26.40 -9.95 -6.72
C SER A 143 26.20 -8.45 -6.52
N LEU A 144 27.28 -7.68 -6.65
CA LEU A 144 27.28 -6.23 -6.40
C LEU A 144 26.24 -5.49 -7.27
N ARG A 145 26.08 -5.87 -8.54
CA ARG A 145 25.13 -5.22 -9.45
C ARG A 145 23.68 -5.35 -8.99
N LEU A 146 23.26 -6.56 -8.61
CA LEU A 146 21.89 -6.82 -8.13
C LEU A 146 21.63 -6.11 -6.80
N SER A 147 22.61 -6.08 -5.89
CA SER A 147 22.47 -5.36 -4.63
C SER A 147 22.38 -3.85 -4.83
N VAL A 148 23.12 -3.25 -5.78
CA VAL A 148 23.02 -1.81 -6.10
C VAL A 148 21.64 -1.46 -6.67
N VAL A 149 21.07 -2.31 -7.52
CA VAL A 149 19.70 -2.15 -8.03
C VAL A 149 18.70 -2.21 -6.88
N GLY A 150 18.82 -3.19 -5.98
CA GLY A 150 17.96 -3.29 -4.80
C GLY A 150 18.04 -2.06 -3.89
N ILE A 151 19.25 -1.54 -3.66
CA ILE A 151 19.46 -0.31 -2.89
C ILE A 151 18.81 0.89 -3.60
N HIS A 152 18.94 1.02 -4.92
CA HIS A 152 18.27 2.08 -5.67
C HIS A 152 16.75 2.03 -5.50
N PHE A 153 16.13 0.85 -5.61
CA PHE A 153 14.70 0.69 -5.38
C PHE A 153 14.28 1.06 -3.95
N LEU A 154 15.08 0.68 -2.95
CA LEU A 154 14.82 1.07 -1.56
C LEU A 154 14.92 2.58 -1.33
N VAL A 155 15.94 3.22 -1.91
CA VAL A 155 16.14 4.67 -1.79
C VAL A 155 14.99 5.42 -2.48
N LEU A 156 14.64 5.02 -3.71
CA LEU A 156 13.52 5.61 -4.44
C LEU A 156 12.20 5.42 -3.71
N GLY A 157 11.93 4.21 -3.22
CA GLY A 157 10.75 3.92 -2.41
C GLY A 157 10.72 4.75 -1.13
N TYR A 158 11.87 4.97 -0.50
CA TYR A 158 11.96 5.74 0.73
C TYR A 158 11.67 7.23 0.49
N CYS A 159 12.23 7.79 -0.59
CA CYS A 159 11.92 9.14 -1.03
C CYS A 159 10.43 9.29 -1.37
N PHE A 160 9.86 8.34 -2.10
CA PHE A 160 8.43 8.33 -2.42
C PHE A 160 7.56 8.32 -1.15
N ASN A 161 7.84 7.42 -0.21
CA ASN A 161 7.10 7.33 1.05
C ASN A 161 7.21 8.60 1.90
N HIS A 162 8.37 9.24 1.91
CA HIS A 162 8.54 10.51 2.62
C HIS A 162 7.69 11.62 2.00
N VAL A 163 7.58 11.66 0.67
CA VAL A 163 6.69 12.62 -0.02
C VAL A 163 5.22 12.30 0.28
N CYS A 164 4.82 11.03 0.30
CA CYS A 164 3.46 10.63 0.65
C CYS A 164 3.08 11.03 2.08
N LEU A 165 3.99 10.87 3.05
CA LEU A 165 3.76 11.29 4.43
C LEU A 165 3.59 12.80 4.55
N GLU A 166 4.45 13.58 3.90
CA GLU A 166 4.36 15.05 3.90
C GLU A 166 3.04 15.51 3.27
N LEU A 167 2.62 14.84 2.20
CA LEU A 167 1.37 15.13 1.51
C LEU A 167 0.15 14.81 2.40
N ASP A 168 0.18 13.69 3.11
CA ASP A 168 -0.89 13.30 4.04
C ASP A 168 -1.01 14.27 5.23
N GLU A 169 0.12 14.73 5.77
CA GLU A 169 0.16 15.77 6.79
C GLU A 169 -0.43 17.10 6.28
N TYR A 170 -0.02 17.53 5.07
CA TYR A 170 -0.57 18.72 4.43
C TYR A 170 -2.10 18.66 4.27
N PHE A 171 -2.64 17.52 3.81
CA PHE A 171 -4.09 17.33 3.68
C PHE A 171 -4.81 17.24 5.03
N SER A 172 -4.18 16.64 6.02
CA SER A 172 -4.70 16.52 7.38
C SER A 172 -4.78 17.87 8.09
N THR A 173 -3.82 18.78 7.88
CA THR A 173 -3.87 20.15 8.42
C THR A 173 -4.83 21.05 7.65
N LYS A 174 -5.02 20.82 6.34
CA LYS A 174 -5.89 21.67 5.50
C LYS A 174 -7.38 21.36 5.64
N LYS A 175 -7.75 20.10 5.93
CA LYS A 175 -9.15 19.69 6.23
C LYS A 175 -9.81 20.48 7.36
N PRO A 176 -9.22 20.63 8.55
CA PRO A 176 -9.84 21.35 9.67
C PRO A 176 -9.95 22.85 9.38
N MET A 177 -8.95 23.48 8.74
CA MET A 177 -9.03 24.89 8.35
C MET A 177 -10.19 25.18 7.40
N LYS A 178 -10.46 24.28 6.45
CA LYS A 178 -11.59 24.42 5.51
C LYS A 178 -12.95 24.26 6.21
N HIS A 179 -13.02 23.41 7.23
CA HIS A 179 -14.23 23.21 8.03
C HIS A 179 -14.50 24.40 8.97
N GLU A 180 -13.46 24.94 9.62
CA GLU A 180 -13.58 26.15 10.44
C GLU A 180 -13.90 27.40 9.63
N ALA A 181 -13.28 27.58 8.46
CA ALA A 181 -13.60 28.68 7.56
C ALA A 181 -15.07 28.63 7.11
N LYS A 182 -15.59 27.45 6.76
CA LYS A 182 -17.02 27.27 6.44
C LYS A 182 -17.95 27.54 7.62
N LYS A 183 -17.55 27.20 8.85
CA LYS A 183 -18.32 27.47 10.06
C LYS A 183 -18.37 28.96 10.43
N LYS A 184 -17.35 29.74 10.07
CA LYS A 184 -17.32 31.21 10.29
C LYS A 184 -18.08 32.02 9.22
N LEU A 185 -18.41 31.40 8.09
CA LEU A 185 -19.14 31.99 6.96
C LEU A 185 -20.64 31.60 6.95
N SER A 186 -21.08 30.80 7.92
CA SER A 186 -22.46 30.37 8.15
C SER A 186 -22.99 30.96 9.45
#